data_AF-A0A0B1SHZ5-F1
#
_entry.id   AF-A0A0B1SHZ5-F1
#
_cell.length_a   1.000
_cell.length_b   1.000
_cell.length_c   1.000
_cell.angle_alpha   90.00
_cell.angle_beta   90.00
_cell.angle_gamma   90.00
#
_symmetry.space_group_name_H-M   'P 1'
#
loop_
_entity.id
_entity.type
_entity.pdbx_description
1 polymer ?
#
loop_
_entity_poly.entity_id
_entity_poly.type
_entity_poly.pdbx_seq_one_letter_code
_entity_poly.pdbx_strand_id
1 'polypeptide(L)'
;MSLRIRRKGTKTALETTRTFATLFADMEIRQRLVMAQSVEAFRSTLLSAAKELAMDQSQWRERKASIHLSQAKEQIFGPNAWYPFRGLTEEFKRRLAVYPSDFTDGVNGHRTMQKLFSTVVFLYFACILPAIAFGVLNDDNTNGGINVRKVIIAQAIGGIFFSLFGGQPMIILLTTVPLAIYIKVIYKISEELGYDFFAMYACVGLFCQMFLVLYSATELCSLMKLATR
;
A
#
# COMPACT_ATOMS: atom_id res chain seq x y z
N MET A 1 -16.20 31.85 -39.92
CA MET A 1 -16.34 31.11 -38.65
C MET A 1 -14.95 30.91 -38.07
N SER A 2 -14.57 31.74 -37.09
CA SER A 2 -13.19 31.90 -36.60
C SER A 2 -12.80 30.77 -35.66
N LEU A 3 -11.83 29.93 -36.06
CA LEU A 3 -11.20 28.92 -35.21
C LEU A 3 -10.24 29.63 -34.24
N ARG A 4 -10.73 29.87 -33.02
CA ARG A 4 -9.97 30.43 -31.90
C ARG A 4 -8.88 29.44 -31.49
N ILE A 5 -7.67 29.61 -32.02
CA ILE A 5 -6.47 28.85 -31.63
C ILE A 5 -6.20 29.15 -30.16
N ARG A 6 -6.50 28.18 -29.28
CA ARG A 6 -6.04 28.18 -27.88
C ARG A 6 -4.51 28.25 -27.90
N ARG A 7 -3.93 29.42 -27.62
CA ARG A 7 -2.49 29.55 -27.31
C ARG A 7 -2.25 28.81 -26.00
N LYS A 8 -1.79 27.55 -26.08
CA LYS A 8 -1.20 26.85 -24.94
C LYS A 8 -0.03 27.69 -24.43
N GLY A 9 0.11 27.78 -23.10
CA GLY A 9 1.05 28.66 -22.41
C GLY A 9 2.46 28.65 -23.00
N THR A 10 3.12 29.81 -22.93
CA THR A 10 4.51 30.01 -23.36
C THR A 10 5.41 28.90 -22.82
N LYS A 11 5.84 27.99 -23.72
CA LYS A 11 6.91 27.03 -23.41
C LYS A 11 8.12 27.80 -22.90
N THR A 12 8.76 27.33 -21.84
CA THR A 12 9.97 27.97 -21.31
C THR A 12 11.02 28.08 -22.42
N ALA A 13 11.84 29.13 -22.43
CA ALA A 13 12.91 29.30 -23.42
C ALA A 13 13.76 28.02 -23.56
N LEU A 14 14.02 27.33 -22.44
CA LEU A 14 14.74 26.06 -22.37
C LEU A 14 14.04 24.92 -23.13
N GLU A 15 12.71 24.78 -23.03
CA GLU A 15 11.96 23.76 -23.76
C GLU A 15 11.94 24.03 -25.27
N THR A 16 11.86 25.31 -25.63
CA THR A 16 11.94 25.76 -27.02
C THR A 16 13.31 25.44 -27.60
N THR A 17 14.40 25.80 -26.90
CA THR A 17 15.77 25.47 -27.29
C THR A 17 15.99 23.96 -27.42
N ARG A 18 15.47 23.15 -26.48
CA ARG A 18 15.57 21.68 -26.56
C ARG A 18 14.86 21.12 -27.79
N THR A 19 13.69 21.68 -28.12
CA THR A 19 12.93 21.27 -29.32
C THR A 19 13.72 21.58 -30.59
N PHE A 20 14.27 22.79 -30.71
CA PHE A 20 15.11 23.17 -31.85
C PHE A 20 16.39 22.34 -31.94
N ALA A 21 17.09 22.12 -30.82
CA ALA A 21 18.29 21.28 -30.78
C ALA A 21 18.00 19.85 -31.25
N THR A 22 16.84 19.29 -30.86
CA THR A 22 16.43 17.95 -31.31
C THR A 22 16.10 17.94 -32.81
N LEU A 23 15.39 18.95 -33.32
CA LEU A 23 15.07 19.08 -34.74
C LEU A 23 16.32 19.24 -35.62
N PHE A 24 17.30 20.03 -35.17
CA PHE A 24 18.55 20.26 -35.90
C PHE A 24 19.60 19.15 -35.70
N ALA A 25 19.38 18.22 -34.77
CA ALA A 25 20.19 17.01 -34.68
C ALA A 25 19.87 16.03 -35.82
N ASP A 26 18.65 16.08 -36.35
CA ASP A 26 18.20 15.25 -37.47
C ASP A 26 18.81 15.73 -38.80
N MET A 27 19.51 14.82 -39.48
CA MET A 27 20.23 15.12 -40.72
C MET A 27 19.30 15.38 -41.90
N GLU A 28 18.16 14.69 -41.99
CA GLU A 28 17.20 14.86 -43.08
C GLU A 28 16.43 16.17 -42.93
N ILE A 29 16.05 16.54 -41.71
CA ILE A 29 15.43 17.83 -41.43
C ILE A 29 16.40 18.96 -41.80
N ARG A 30 17.67 18.87 -41.40
CA ARG A 30 18.69 19.87 -41.78
C ARG A 30 18.85 20.00 -43.29
N GLN A 31 18.96 18.88 -44.02
CA GLN A 31 19.10 18.91 -45.47
C GLN A 31 17.87 19.56 -46.13
N ARG A 32 16.65 19.21 -45.70
CA ARG A 32 15.42 19.83 -46.20
C ARG A 32 15.34 21.33 -45.92
N LEU A 33 15.84 21.77 -44.76
CA LEU A 33 15.88 23.19 -44.40
C LEU A 33 16.93 23.97 -45.20
N VAL A 34 18.09 23.38 -45.50
CA VAL A 34 19.14 24.00 -46.33
C VAL A 34 18.71 24.11 -47.79
N MET A 35 17.93 23.15 -48.29
CA MET A 35 17.43 23.14 -49.68
C MET A 35 16.18 23.99 -49.89
N ALA A 36 15.62 24.61 -48.83
CA ALA A 36 14.43 25.44 -48.93
C ALA A 36 14.74 26.77 -49.66
N GLN A 37 14.09 27.01 -50.80
CA GLN A 37 14.35 28.18 -51.64
C GLN A 37 13.55 29.44 -51.25
N SER A 38 12.61 29.33 -50.29
CA SER A 38 11.81 30.47 -49.80
C SER A 38 11.60 30.42 -48.28
N VAL A 39 11.34 31.59 -47.68
CA VAL A 39 11.09 31.71 -46.23
C VAL A 39 9.82 30.96 -45.82
N GLU A 40 8.81 30.94 -46.69
CA GLU A 40 7.56 30.19 -46.49
C GLU A 40 7.80 28.67 -46.54
N ALA A 41 8.64 28.19 -47.47
CA ALA A 41 9.03 26.79 -47.55
C ALA A 41 9.85 26.35 -46.32
N PHE A 42 10.75 27.22 -45.84
CA PHE A 42 11.50 26.99 -44.61
C PHE A 42 10.58 26.91 -43.38
N ARG A 43 9.67 27.89 -43.21
CA ARG A 43 8.73 27.93 -42.08
C ARG A 43 7.77 26.75 -42.08
N SER A 44 7.24 26.37 -43.24
CA SER A 44 6.31 25.23 -43.35
C SER A 44 7.00 23.90 -43.03
N THR A 45 8.22 23.69 -43.53
CA THR A 45 9.05 22.50 -43.24
C THR A 45 9.41 22.42 -41.75
N LEU A 46 9.78 23.54 -41.15
CA LEU A 46 10.10 23.60 -39.73
C LEU A 46 8.86 23.33 -38.86
N LEU A 47 7.69 23.87 -39.25
CA LEU A 47 6.44 23.66 -38.53
C LEU A 47 5.90 22.23 -38.67
N SER A 48 6.06 21.59 -39.84
CA SER A 48 5.67 20.19 -40.02
C SER A 48 6.57 19.28 -39.19
N ALA A 49 7.90 19.47 -39.24
CA ALA A 49 8.85 18.71 -38.44
C ALA A 49 8.63 18.89 -36.92
N ALA A 50 8.34 20.12 -36.48
CA ALA A 50 8.03 20.38 -35.07
C ALA A 50 6.72 19.70 -34.61
N LYS A 51 5.72 19.57 -35.49
CA LYS A 51 4.48 18.83 -35.19
C LYS A 51 4.72 17.34 -35.12
N GLU A 52 5.46 16.79 -36.07
CA GLU A 52 5.85 15.37 -36.11
C GLU A 52 6.62 14.98 -34.86
N LEU A 53 7.67 15.73 -34.50
CA LEU A 53 8.43 15.52 -33.27
C LEU A 53 7.53 15.60 -32.01
N ALA A 54 6.56 16.52 -31.99
CA ALA A 54 5.63 16.62 -30.87
C ALA A 54 4.71 15.40 -30.75
N MET A 55 4.26 14.83 -31.88
CA MET A 55 3.47 13.59 -31.94
C MET A 55 4.31 12.38 -31.51
N ASP A 56 5.55 12.28 -31.97
CA ASP A 56 6.46 11.20 -31.57
C ASP A 56 6.78 11.25 -30.08
N GLN A 57 7.01 12.45 -29.54
CA GLN A 57 7.22 12.66 -28.11
C GLN A 57 5.96 12.35 -27.28
N SER A 58 4.74 12.57 -27.79
CA SER A 58 3.52 12.13 -27.08
C SER A 58 3.36 10.62 -27.14
N GLN A 59 3.54 10.00 -28.31
CA GLN A 59 3.47 8.54 -28.46
C GLN A 59 4.54 7.82 -27.64
N TRP A 60 5.76 8.36 -27.57
CA TRP A 60 6.82 7.82 -26.73
C TRP A 60 6.47 7.91 -25.24
N ARG A 61 5.89 9.03 -24.80
CA ARG A 61 5.41 9.18 -23.42
C ARG A 61 4.29 8.21 -23.08
N GLU A 62 3.33 8.01 -23.97
CA GLU A 62 2.25 7.04 -23.81
C GLU A 62 2.77 5.60 -23.77
N ARG A 63 3.72 5.25 -24.64
CA ARG A 63 4.42 3.95 -24.60
C ARG A 63 5.17 3.76 -23.29
N LYS A 64 5.90 4.76 -22.82
CA LYS A 64 6.62 4.67 -21.55
C LYS A 64 5.67 4.53 -20.36
N ALA A 65 4.57 5.28 -20.34
CA ALA A 65 3.56 5.19 -19.29
C ALA A 65 2.85 3.83 -19.28
N SER A 66 2.50 3.29 -20.45
CA SER A 66 1.89 1.96 -20.57
C SER A 66 2.84 0.83 -20.17
N ILE A 67 4.12 0.92 -20.52
CA ILE A 67 5.15 -0.02 -20.05
C ILE A 67 5.23 0.02 -18.51
N HIS A 68 5.33 1.21 -17.92
CA HIS A 68 5.41 1.35 -16.46
C HIS A 68 4.15 0.84 -15.76
N LEU A 69 2.97 1.05 -16.34
CA LEU A 69 1.70 0.52 -15.82
C LEU A 69 1.66 -1.01 -15.93
N SER A 70 2.14 -1.59 -17.03
CA SER A 70 2.20 -3.03 -17.21
C SER A 70 3.15 -3.69 -16.21
N GLN A 71 4.33 -3.11 -15.99
CA GLN A 71 5.30 -3.53 -14.98
C GLN A 71 4.72 -3.43 -13.56
N ALA A 72 4.04 -2.32 -13.24
CA ALA A 72 3.37 -2.17 -11.95
C ALA A 72 2.26 -3.21 -11.77
N LYS A 73 1.45 -3.47 -12.79
CA LYS A 73 0.39 -4.48 -12.75
C LYS A 73 0.96 -5.88 -12.51
N GLU A 74 2.03 -6.24 -13.21
CA GLU A 74 2.71 -7.52 -13.05
C GLU A 74 3.33 -7.67 -11.65
N GLN A 75 3.93 -6.59 -11.13
CA GLN A 75 4.46 -6.58 -9.76
C GLN A 75 3.36 -6.78 -8.71
N ILE A 76 2.21 -6.14 -8.88
CA ILE A 76 1.09 -6.21 -7.93
C ILE A 76 0.39 -7.57 -8.02
N PHE A 77 -0.19 -7.93 -9.17
CA PHE A 77 -1.10 -9.08 -9.33
C PHE A 77 -0.44 -10.34 -9.93
N GLY A 78 0.84 -10.25 -10.31
CA GLY A 78 1.55 -11.33 -10.99
C GLY A 78 1.09 -11.53 -12.44
N PRO A 79 1.59 -12.59 -13.10
CA PRO A 79 1.30 -12.87 -14.51
C PRO A 79 -0.09 -13.49 -14.75
N ASN A 80 -0.71 -14.10 -13.73
CA ASN A 80 -1.99 -14.80 -13.89
C ASN A 80 -3.19 -13.83 -13.78
N ALA A 81 -4.35 -14.27 -14.29
CA ALA A 81 -5.59 -13.53 -14.16
C ALA A 81 -5.96 -13.25 -12.69
N TRP A 82 -6.53 -12.08 -12.43
CA TRP A 82 -7.04 -11.73 -11.11
C TRP A 82 -8.42 -12.36 -10.90
N TYR A 83 -8.62 -12.98 -9.74
CA TYR A 83 -9.92 -13.44 -9.26
C TYR A 83 -9.98 -13.32 -7.73
N PRO A 84 -11.17 -13.17 -7.14
CA PRO A 84 -11.30 -13.00 -5.70
C PRO A 84 -10.64 -14.15 -4.91
N PHE A 85 -9.97 -13.80 -3.81
CA PHE A 85 -9.29 -14.74 -2.89
C PHE A 85 -8.11 -15.51 -3.46
N ARG A 86 -7.68 -15.27 -4.70
CA ARG A 86 -6.53 -15.95 -5.30
C ARG A 86 -5.30 -15.91 -4.38
N GLY A 87 -4.86 -14.71 -4.00
CA GLY A 87 -3.70 -14.49 -3.13
C GLY A 87 -3.86 -15.24 -1.82
N LEU A 88 -5.02 -15.10 -1.15
CA LEU A 88 -5.29 -15.82 0.10
C LEU A 88 -5.15 -17.34 -0.05
N THR A 89 -5.65 -17.93 -1.14
CA THR A 89 -5.53 -19.38 -1.36
C THR A 89 -4.09 -19.82 -1.64
N GLU A 90 -3.32 -19.02 -2.39
CA GLU A 90 -1.91 -19.27 -2.67
C GLU A 90 -1.06 -19.17 -1.38
N GLU A 91 -1.34 -18.16 -0.55
CA GLU A 91 -0.69 -17.99 0.76
C GLU A 91 -1.05 -19.11 1.73
N PHE A 92 -2.32 -19.51 1.79
CA PHE A 92 -2.78 -20.58 2.65
C PHE A 92 -2.11 -21.92 2.31
N LYS A 93 -2.04 -22.27 1.01
CA LYS A 93 -1.35 -23.50 0.55
C LYS A 93 0.13 -23.48 0.93
N ARG A 94 0.81 -22.35 0.73
CA ARG A 94 2.23 -22.18 1.08
C ARG A 94 2.45 -22.29 2.59
N ARG A 95 1.58 -21.69 3.40
CA ARG A 95 1.67 -21.74 4.87
C ARG A 95 1.38 -23.14 5.41
N LEU A 96 0.37 -23.83 4.88
CA LEU A 96 -0.03 -25.16 5.31
C LEU A 96 1.09 -26.20 5.10
N ALA A 97 1.89 -26.05 4.05
CA ALA A 97 3.02 -26.94 3.77
C ALA A 97 4.11 -26.93 4.86
N VAL A 98 4.31 -25.79 5.55
CA VAL A 98 5.33 -25.63 6.60
C VAL A 98 4.76 -25.68 8.02
N TYR A 99 3.45 -25.54 8.18
CA TYR A 99 2.80 -25.44 9.49
C TYR A 99 3.15 -26.57 10.48
N PRO A 100 3.27 -27.85 10.08
CA PRO A 100 3.68 -28.90 11.01
C PRO A 100 5.09 -28.69 11.57
N SER A 101 6.00 -28.09 10.80
CA SER A 101 7.38 -27.88 11.25
C SER A 101 7.47 -26.85 12.35
N ASP A 102 6.56 -25.86 12.41
CA ASP A 102 6.56 -24.83 13.45
C ASP A 102 6.52 -25.41 14.88
N PHE A 103 5.86 -26.56 15.07
CA PHE A 103 5.79 -27.23 16.37
C PHE A 103 7.02 -28.10 16.68
N THR A 104 7.73 -28.58 15.65
CA THR A 104 8.92 -29.42 15.82
C THR A 104 10.21 -28.61 15.86
N ASP A 105 10.27 -27.49 15.16
CA ASP A 105 11.47 -26.68 14.97
C ASP A 105 11.90 -25.97 16.27
N GLY A 106 10.94 -25.67 17.14
CA GLY A 106 11.18 -25.09 18.47
C GLY A 106 11.73 -26.08 19.51
N VAL A 107 11.67 -27.38 19.24
CA VAL A 107 12.06 -28.44 20.19
C VAL A 107 13.25 -29.26 19.70
N ASN A 108 13.38 -29.46 18.40
CA ASN A 108 14.40 -30.31 17.80
C ASN A 108 15.63 -29.47 17.39
N GLY A 109 16.59 -29.29 18.30
CA GLY A 109 17.87 -28.66 17.96
C GLY A 109 18.78 -28.35 19.15
N HIS A 110 20.06 -28.09 18.84
CA HIS A 110 21.05 -27.75 19.86
C HIS A 110 20.74 -26.40 20.51
N ARG A 111 20.52 -26.38 21.83
CA ARG A 111 20.15 -25.21 22.64
C ARG A 111 18.81 -24.56 22.26
N THR A 112 17.98 -25.19 21.42
CA THR A 112 16.69 -24.60 21.00
C THR A 112 15.72 -24.48 22.17
N MET A 113 15.65 -25.48 23.05
CA MET A 113 14.80 -25.44 24.26
C MET A 113 15.15 -24.29 25.20
N GLN A 114 16.45 -24.01 25.38
CA GLN A 114 16.92 -22.90 26.21
C GLN A 114 16.53 -21.54 25.60
N LYS A 115 16.69 -21.40 24.27
CA LYS A 115 16.26 -20.20 23.54
C LYS A 115 14.75 -20.02 23.64
N LEU A 116 13.97 -21.07 23.40
CA LEU A 116 12.51 -21.04 23.50
C LEU A 116 12.07 -20.58 24.89
N PHE A 117 12.58 -21.22 25.95
CA PHE A 117 12.24 -20.83 27.31
C PHE A 117 12.61 -19.38 27.63
N SER A 118 13.83 -18.96 27.26
CA SER A 118 14.30 -17.59 27.46
C SER A 118 13.41 -16.58 26.71
N THR A 119 13.05 -16.87 25.45
CA THR A 119 12.18 -16.02 24.64
C THR A 119 10.76 -15.96 25.21
N VAL A 120 10.20 -17.08 25.68
CA VAL A 120 8.86 -17.10 26.31
C VAL A 120 8.83 -16.21 27.56
N VAL A 121 9.81 -16.35 28.45
CA VAL A 121 9.89 -15.53 29.67
C VAL A 121 10.08 -14.05 29.33
N PHE A 122 10.99 -13.74 28.39
CA PHE A 122 11.23 -12.38 27.95
C PHE A 122 9.96 -11.75 27.34
N LEU A 123 9.30 -12.44 26.41
CA LEU A 123 8.10 -11.94 25.75
C LEU A 123 6.93 -11.81 26.72
N TYR A 124 6.80 -12.69 27.71
CA TYR A 124 5.76 -12.57 28.74
C TYR A 124 5.85 -11.21 29.44
N PHE A 125 7.03 -10.84 29.95
CA PHE A 125 7.22 -9.54 30.60
C PHE A 125 7.17 -8.37 29.61
N ALA A 126 7.70 -8.54 28.41
CA ALA A 126 7.66 -7.50 27.38
C ALA A 126 6.24 -7.17 26.91
N CYS A 127 5.32 -8.14 26.91
CA CYS A 127 3.95 -7.95 26.45
C CYS A 127 2.99 -7.53 27.57
N ILE A 128 3.20 -8.00 28.80
CA ILE A 128 2.28 -7.71 29.91
C ILE A 128 2.36 -6.26 30.37
N LEU A 129 3.55 -5.65 30.40
CA LEU A 129 3.72 -4.25 30.80
C LEU A 129 2.95 -3.27 29.89
N PRO A 130 3.12 -3.32 28.55
CA PRO A 130 2.31 -2.51 27.65
C PRO A 130 0.81 -2.82 27.73
N ALA A 131 0.43 -4.09 27.91
CA ALA A 131 -0.98 -4.46 28.05
C ALA A 131 -1.61 -3.84 29.31
N ILE A 132 -0.88 -3.79 30.43
CA ILE A 132 -1.32 -3.10 31.64
C ILE A 132 -1.40 -1.60 31.41
N ALA A 133 -0.35 -0.99 30.86
CA ALA A 133 -0.29 0.45 30.62
C ALA A 133 -1.45 0.93 29.71
N PHE A 134 -1.67 0.25 28.59
CA PHE A 134 -2.80 0.56 27.70
C PHE A 134 -4.14 0.10 28.27
N GLY A 135 -4.16 -0.89 29.15
CA GLY A 135 -5.33 -1.28 29.92
C GLY A 135 -5.82 -0.17 30.84
N VAL A 136 -4.91 0.48 31.59
CA VAL A 136 -5.23 1.63 32.45
C VAL A 136 -5.70 2.81 31.60
N LEU A 137 -4.99 3.09 30.51
CA LEU A 137 -5.39 4.17 29.60
C LEU A 137 -6.79 3.94 29.00
N ASN A 138 -7.14 2.70 28.66
CA ASN A 138 -8.48 2.37 28.16
C ASN A 138 -9.54 2.43 29.25
N ASP A 139 -9.19 2.05 30.49
CA ASP A 139 -10.08 2.15 31.65
C ASP A 139 -10.48 3.62 31.87
N ASP A 140 -9.50 4.52 31.88
CA ASP A 140 -9.69 5.97 32.00
C ASP A 140 -10.48 6.54 30.81
N ASN A 141 -10.19 6.08 29.58
CA ASN A 141 -10.85 6.58 28.38
C ASN A 141 -12.32 6.13 28.23
N THR A 142 -12.73 5.09 28.96
CA THR A 142 -14.05 4.47 28.83
C THR A 142 -14.82 4.42 30.15
N ASN A 143 -14.41 5.21 31.14
CA ASN A 143 -14.99 5.25 32.49
C ASN A 143 -15.17 3.84 33.10
N GLY A 144 -14.17 2.98 32.98
CA GLY A 144 -14.20 1.59 33.47
C GLY A 144 -14.85 0.57 32.52
N GLY A 145 -15.31 0.98 31.34
CA GLY A 145 -15.89 0.10 30.33
C GLY A 145 -14.91 -0.98 29.85
N ILE A 146 -13.68 -0.59 29.52
CA ILE A 146 -12.58 -1.47 29.10
C ILE A 146 -11.46 -1.41 30.14
N ASN A 147 -11.58 -2.23 31.17
CA ASN A 147 -10.59 -2.33 32.23
C ASN A 147 -9.36 -3.17 31.86
N VAL A 148 -8.31 -3.03 32.67
CA VAL A 148 -7.04 -3.76 32.50
C VAL A 148 -7.25 -5.26 32.35
N ARG A 149 -8.15 -5.86 33.16
CA ARG A 149 -8.45 -7.30 33.10
C ARG A 149 -9.01 -7.69 31.74
N LYS A 150 -9.98 -6.94 31.21
CA LYS A 150 -10.58 -7.20 29.90
C LYS A 150 -9.55 -7.10 28.79
N VAL A 151 -8.64 -6.12 28.85
CA VAL A 151 -7.56 -5.96 27.87
C VAL A 151 -6.60 -7.16 27.90
N ILE A 152 -6.15 -7.59 29.07
CA ILE A 152 -5.25 -8.76 29.20
C ILE A 152 -5.91 -10.03 28.67
N ILE A 153 -7.18 -10.27 29.01
CA ILE A 153 -7.91 -11.45 28.52
C ILE A 153 -8.11 -11.39 27.00
N ALA A 154 -8.55 -10.25 26.47
CA ALA A 154 -8.76 -10.07 25.03
C ALA A 154 -7.45 -10.27 24.25
N GLN A 155 -6.35 -9.72 24.76
CA GLN A 155 -5.00 -9.87 24.22
C GLN A 155 -4.53 -11.33 24.24
N ALA A 156 -4.74 -12.05 25.35
CA ALA A 156 -4.37 -13.46 25.46
C ALA A 156 -5.16 -14.34 24.48
N ILE A 157 -6.49 -14.15 24.41
CA ILE A 157 -7.36 -14.87 23.47
C ILE A 157 -6.96 -14.55 22.03
N GLY A 158 -6.83 -13.26 21.68
CA GLY A 158 -6.43 -12.83 20.34
C GLY A 158 -5.05 -13.35 19.95
N GLY A 159 -4.10 -13.36 20.88
CA GLY A 159 -2.75 -13.90 20.67
C GLY A 159 -2.76 -15.42 20.41
N ILE A 160 -3.56 -16.19 21.14
CA ILE A 160 -3.71 -17.65 20.90
C ILE A 160 -4.38 -17.92 19.56
N PHE A 161 -5.45 -17.20 19.23
CA PHE A 161 -6.09 -17.34 17.92
C PHE A 161 -5.12 -16.98 16.79
N PHE A 162 -4.38 -15.89 16.92
CA PHE A 162 -3.44 -15.46 15.89
C PHE A 162 -2.22 -16.37 15.78
N SER A 163 -1.72 -16.95 16.87
CA SER A 163 -0.59 -17.90 16.81
C SER A 163 -0.97 -19.19 16.08
N LEU A 164 -2.23 -19.64 16.20
CA LEU A 164 -2.73 -20.85 15.54
C LEU A 164 -3.12 -20.61 14.08
N PHE A 165 -3.83 -19.52 13.78
CA PHE A 165 -4.41 -19.28 12.46
C PHE A 165 -3.67 -18.21 11.62
N GLY A 166 -2.71 -17.52 12.20
CA GLY A 166 -1.94 -16.47 11.53
C GLY A 166 -1.01 -17.01 10.43
N GLY A 167 -0.85 -16.21 9.37
CA GLY A 167 0.09 -16.51 8.29
C GLY A 167 1.56 -16.42 8.73
N GLN A 168 1.86 -15.68 9.81
CA GLN A 168 3.20 -15.52 10.35
C GLN A 168 3.16 -15.50 11.89
N PRO A 169 3.54 -16.60 12.57
CA PRO A 169 3.40 -16.75 14.03
C PRO A 169 4.41 -15.90 14.81
N MET A 170 5.42 -15.35 14.14
CA MET A 170 6.41 -14.44 14.72
C MET A 170 5.85 -13.05 15.03
N ILE A 171 4.66 -12.70 14.52
CA ILE A 171 4.03 -11.40 14.78
C ILE A 171 3.33 -11.45 16.13
N ILE A 172 3.67 -10.48 16.99
CA ILE A 172 3.06 -10.34 18.30
C ILE A 172 2.01 -9.23 18.22
N LEU A 173 0.75 -9.59 18.42
CA LEU A 173 -0.35 -8.61 18.49
C LEU A 173 -0.21 -7.84 19.80
N LEU A 174 -0.28 -6.51 19.78
CA LEU A 174 -0.32 -5.64 20.97
C LEU A 174 -1.26 -4.47 20.73
N THR A 175 -1.95 -4.04 21.79
CA THR A 175 -2.65 -2.75 21.81
C THR A 175 -1.62 -1.63 21.67
N THR A 176 -1.95 -0.62 20.88
CA THR A 176 -1.09 0.56 20.62
C THR A 176 -1.83 1.84 20.96
N VAL A 177 -1.07 2.94 21.10
CA VAL A 177 -1.62 4.27 21.41
C VAL A 177 -2.71 4.71 20.41
N PRO A 178 -2.54 4.59 19.08
CA PRO A 178 -3.59 5.00 18.14
C PRO A 178 -4.90 4.23 18.34
N LEU A 179 -4.81 2.93 18.67
CA LEU A 179 -5.99 2.12 18.96
C LEU A 179 -6.70 2.59 20.25
N ALA A 180 -5.95 2.93 21.30
CA ALA A 180 -6.52 3.47 22.54
C ALA A 180 -7.23 4.81 22.31
N ILE A 181 -6.64 5.68 21.48
CA ILE A 181 -7.29 6.94 21.07
C ILE A 181 -8.56 6.67 20.27
N TYR A 182 -8.55 5.68 19.38
CA TYR A 182 -9.73 5.31 18.60
C TYR A 182 -10.87 4.79 19.50
N ILE A 183 -10.57 3.95 20.49
CA ILE A 183 -11.53 3.48 21.50
C ILE A 183 -12.16 4.67 22.24
N LYS A 184 -11.35 5.65 22.67
CA LYS A 184 -11.83 6.87 23.33
C LYS A 184 -12.81 7.66 22.45
N VAL A 185 -12.52 7.78 21.17
CA VAL A 185 -13.38 8.50 20.22
C VAL A 185 -14.72 7.78 20.06
N ILE A 186 -14.72 6.45 19.92
CA ILE A 186 -15.95 5.65 19.89
C ILE A 186 -16.74 5.87 21.18
N TYR A 187 -16.09 5.78 22.34
CA TYR A 187 -16.74 5.98 23.62
C TYR A 187 -17.45 7.35 23.71
N LYS A 188 -16.75 8.43 23.33
CA LYS A 188 -17.34 9.77 23.29
C LYS A 188 -18.53 9.88 22.35
N ILE A 189 -18.42 9.33 21.14
CA ILE A 189 -19.52 9.35 20.18
C ILE A 189 -20.73 8.58 20.72
N SER A 190 -20.52 7.45 21.43
CA SER A 190 -21.64 6.71 22.01
C SER A 190 -22.33 7.50 23.11
N GLU A 191 -21.58 8.24 23.93
CA GLU A 191 -22.17 9.12 24.96
C GLU A 191 -22.94 10.30 24.33
N GLU A 192 -22.35 10.95 23.33
CA GLU A 192 -22.99 12.09 22.64
C GLU A 192 -24.29 11.69 21.92
N LEU A 193 -24.35 10.48 21.37
CA LEU A 193 -25.53 9.94 20.68
C LEU A 193 -26.49 9.18 21.62
N GLY A 194 -26.12 8.95 22.88
CA GLY A 194 -26.91 8.18 23.83
C GLY A 194 -27.02 6.68 23.52
N TYR A 195 -26.04 6.11 22.82
CA TYR A 195 -25.98 4.68 22.49
C TYR A 195 -25.19 3.87 23.53
N ASP A 196 -25.49 2.57 23.62
CA ASP A 196 -24.66 1.65 24.40
C ASP A 196 -23.27 1.53 23.76
N PHE A 197 -22.24 1.81 24.57
CA PHE A 197 -20.85 1.80 24.13
C PHE A 197 -20.44 0.44 23.56
N PHE A 198 -20.78 -0.67 24.22
CA PHE A 198 -20.36 -2.00 23.78
C PHE A 198 -21.04 -2.41 22.47
N ALA A 199 -22.32 -2.08 22.31
CA ALA A 199 -23.06 -2.31 21.07
C ALA A 199 -22.44 -1.51 19.90
N MET A 200 -22.12 -0.23 20.13
CA MET A 200 -21.49 0.60 19.10
C MET A 200 -20.08 0.11 18.77
N TYR A 201 -19.29 -0.24 19.79
CA TYR A 201 -17.94 -0.78 19.64
C TYR A 201 -17.94 -2.11 18.86
N ALA A 202 -18.90 -3.00 19.15
CA ALA A 202 -19.07 -4.25 18.41
C ALA A 202 -19.47 -4.00 16.95
N CYS A 203 -20.38 -3.04 16.69
CA CYS A 203 -20.79 -2.67 15.35
C CYS A 203 -19.59 -2.17 14.52
N VAL A 204 -18.79 -1.26 15.08
CA VAL A 204 -17.54 -0.78 14.44
C VAL A 204 -16.61 -1.96 14.12
N GLY A 205 -16.43 -2.88 15.08
CA GLY A 205 -15.61 -4.09 14.87
C GLY A 205 -16.12 -4.98 13.73
N LEU A 206 -17.44 -5.16 13.59
CA LEU A 206 -18.05 -5.92 12.50
C LEU A 206 -17.83 -5.25 11.14
N PHE A 207 -17.94 -3.93 11.06
CA PHE A 207 -17.61 -3.18 9.84
C PHE A 207 -16.12 -3.29 9.49
N CYS A 208 -15.22 -3.18 10.47
CA CYS A 208 -13.80 -3.42 10.25
C CYS A 208 -13.53 -4.83 9.70
N GLN A 209 -14.16 -5.85 10.26
CA GLN A 209 -14.04 -7.24 9.78
C GLN A 209 -14.54 -7.39 8.34
N MET A 210 -15.67 -6.76 8.00
CA MET A 210 -16.21 -6.75 6.63
C MET A 210 -15.21 -6.13 5.64
N PHE A 211 -14.61 -4.98 5.97
CA PHE A 211 -13.60 -4.36 5.12
C PHE A 211 -12.32 -5.21 5.00
N LEU A 212 -11.88 -5.86 6.08
CA LEU A 212 -10.73 -6.77 6.03
C LEU A 212 -10.98 -7.96 5.09
N VAL A 213 -12.17 -8.56 5.12
CA VAL A 213 -12.54 -9.64 4.20
C VAL A 213 -12.55 -9.15 2.75
N LEU A 214 -13.11 -7.96 2.50
CA LEU A 214 -13.11 -7.35 1.16
C LEU A 214 -11.68 -7.07 0.66
N TYR A 215 -10.82 -6.54 1.52
CA TYR A 215 -9.44 -6.23 1.18
C TYR A 215 -8.60 -7.49 0.93
N SER A 216 -8.86 -8.55 1.70
CA SER A 216 -8.26 -9.87 1.47
C SER A 216 -8.73 -10.49 0.16
N ALA A 217 -10.04 -10.41 -0.14
CA ALA A 217 -10.60 -10.93 -1.38
C ALA A 217 -10.03 -10.23 -2.63
N THR A 218 -9.74 -8.94 -2.52
CA THR A 218 -9.25 -8.11 -3.63
C THR A 218 -7.73 -8.05 -3.80
N GLU A 219 -6.98 -8.70 -2.90
CA GLU A 219 -5.51 -8.66 -2.85
C GLU A 219 -4.92 -7.25 -2.69
N LEU A 220 -5.57 -6.36 -1.92
CA LEU A 220 -5.05 -5.00 -1.70
C LEU A 220 -3.67 -4.97 -1.03
N CYS A 221 -3.27 -6.02 -0.30
CA CYS A 221 -1.93 -6.15 0.27
C CYS A 221 -0.82 -6.11 -0.80
N SER A 222 -1.11 -6.49 -2.04
CA SER A 222 -0.15 -6.43 -3.15
C SER A 222 0.32 -5.01 -3.47
N LEU A 223 -0.43 -3.97 -3.06
CA LEU A 223 0.02 -2.58 -3.14
C LEU A 223 1.24 -2.30 -2.28
N MET A 224 1.45 -3.06 -1.21
CA MET A 224 2.65 -2.92 -0.38
C MET A 224 3.94 -3.19 -1.15
N LYS A 225 3.88 -3.96 -2.26
CA LYS A 225 5.05 -4.20 -3.13
C LYS A 225 5.54 -2.93 -3.83
N LEU A 226 4.71 -1.89 -3.93
CA LEU A 226 5.08 -0.59 -4.47
C LEU A 226 5.81 0.28 -3.45
N ALA A 227 5.62 0.01 -2.15
CA ALA A 227 6.33 0.72 -1.10
C ALA A 227 7.81 0.28 -1.13
N THR A 228 8.69 1.21 -1.50
CA THR A 228 10.14 1.02 -1.44
C THR A 228 10.65 1.66 -0.13
N ARG A 229 11.77 1.16 0.40
CA ARG A 229 12.40 1.65 1.63
C ARG A 229 12.69 3.15 1.61
#